data_AF-A0A562KKK2-F1
#
_entry.id   AF-A0A562KKK2-F1
#
_cell.length_a   1.000
_cell.length_b   1.000
_cell.length_c   1.000
_cell.angle_alpha   90.00
_cell.angle_beta   90.00
_cell.angle_gamma   90.00
#
_symmetry.space_group_name_H-M   'P 1'
#
loop_
_entity.id
_entity.type
_entity.pdbx_description
1 polymer ?
#
loop_
_entity_poly.entity_id
_entity_poly.type
_entity_poly.pdbx_seq_one_letter_code
_entity_poly.pdbx_strand_id
1 'polypeptide(L)'
;MRTACERHEVGSGSIYTWRRQAMSGELTGVRKPIEPAFAEVQISEQLALPAPTIAARSNSVIGIELPSGIKVSVDATVDADALSRVIGVLAR
;
A
#
# COMPACT_ATOMS: atom_id res chain seq x y z
N MET A 1 9.89 -8.92 19.53
CA MET A 1 9.63 -7.47 19.66
C MET A 1 10.85 -6.71 20.20
N ARG A 2 11.45 -7.14 21.33
CA ARG A 2 12.61 -6.48 21.95
C ARG A 2 13.82 -6.28 21.03
N THR A 3 14.16 -7.28 20.21
CA THR A 3 15.32 -7.27 19.31
C THR A 3 15.23 -6.23 18.18
N ALA A 4 14.02 -5.90 17.72
CA ALA A 4 13.84 -4.86 16.70
C ALA A 4 14.00 -3.46 17.30
N CYS A 5 13.52 -3.25 18.53
CA CYS A 5 13.66 -1.96 19.21
C CYS A 5 15.13 -1.64 19.53
N GLU A 6 15.92 -2.63 19.93
CA GLU A 6 17.36 -2.46 20.21
C GLU A 6 18.15 -2.16 18.94
N ARG A 7 17.85 -2.82 17.81
CA ARG A 7 18.54 -2.61 16.52
C ARG A 7 18.29 -1.25 15.89
N HIS A 8 17.14 -0.64 16.18
CA HIS A 8 16.71 0.62 15.58
C HIS A 8 16.73 1.79 16.57
N GLU A 9 17.34 1.60 17.75
CA GLU A 9 17.38 2.61 18.83
C GLU A 9 15.99 3.19 19.18
N VAL A 10 14.94 2.37 18.99
CA VAL A 10 13.56 2.80 19.21
C VAL A 10 13.30 2.78 20.69
N GLY A 11 13.48 3.95 21.32
CA GLY A 11 13.11 4.19 22.71
C GLY A 11 11.65 3.80 22.98
N SER A 12 11.36 3.31 24.18
CA SER A 12 10.01 2.87 24.59
C SER A 12 8.93 3.94 24.38
N GLY A 13 9.31 5.23 24.47
CA GLY A 13 8.44 6.37 24.20
C GLY A 13 8.06 6.56 22.73
N SER A 14 8.87 6.11 21.78
CA SER A 14 8.61 6.26 20.35
C SER A 14 7.39 5.45 19.90
N ILE A 15 7.18 4.25 20.47
CA ILE A 15 6.01 3.41 20.18
C ILE A 15 4.72 4.09 20.66
N TYR A 16 4.74 4.70 21.84
CA TYR A 16 3.59 5.46 22.36
C TYR A 16 3.29 6.67 21.48
N THR A 17 4.32 7.44 21.11
CA THR A 17 4.20 8.61 20.23
C THR A 17 3.65 8.23 18.85
N TRP A 18 4.14 7.14 18.24
CA TRP A 18 3.61 6.64 16.98
C TRP A 18 2.18 6.13 17.12
N ARG A 19 1.84 5.41 18.20
CA ARG A 19 0.45 5.00 18.41
C ARG A 19 -0.48 6.21 18.51
N ARG A 20 -0.08 7.25 19.22
CA ARG A 20 -0.83 8.51 19.33
C ARG A 20 -1.00 9.18 17.97
N GLN A 21 0.08 9.33 17.21
CA GLN A 21 0.07 9.96 15.89
C GLN A 21 -0.75 9.15 14.87
N ALA A 22 -0.77 7.82 14.97
CA ALA A 22 -1.57 6.97 14.09
C ALA A 22 -3.06 7.12 14.39
N MET A 23 -3.45 7.14 15.67
CA MET A 23 -4.84 7.38 16.08
C MET A 23 -5.30 8.82 15.76
N SER A 24 -4.38 9.78 15.81
CA SER A 24 -4.64 11.18 15.44
C SER A 24 -4.58 11.43 13.92
N GLY A 25 -4.19 10.45 13.11
CA GLY A 25 -4.02 10.59 11.67
C GLY A 25 -2.82 11.43 11.22
N GLU A 26 -1.92 11.83 12.14
CA GLU A 26 -0.74 12.66 11.88
C GLU A 26 0.42 11.88 11.25
N LEU A 27 0.47 10.56 11.47
CA LEU A 27 1.58 9.68 11.04
C LEU A 27 1.55 9.38 9.54
N THR A 28 0.35 9.34 9.01
CA THR A 28 0.08 9.16 7.61
C THR A 28 -0.23 10.56 7.12
N GLY A 29 0.61 11.19 6.29
CA GLY A 29 0.33 12.51 5.70
C GLY A 29 -0.92 12.49 4.82
N VAL A 30 -2.08 12.26 5.43
CA VAL A 30 -3.29 11.78 4.80
C VAL A 30 -3.99 12.98 4.20
N ARG A 31 -3.98 12.98 2.87
CA ARG A 31 -5.05 13.59 2.09
C ARG A 31 -6.36 13.28 2.80
N LYS A 32 -6.99 14.33 3.32
CA LYS A 32 -8.31 14.34 3.94
C LYS A 32 -9.14 13.20 3.33
N PRO A 33 -9.56 12.18 4.10
CA PRO A 33 -10.49 11.20 3.57
C PRO A 33 -11.66 12.00 3.02
N ILE A 34 -11.93 11.84 1.73
CA ILE A 34 -13.11 12.43 1.12
C ILE A 34 -14.27 11.82 1.90
N GLU A 35 -14.94 12.63 2.72
CA GLU A 35 -16.11 12.17 3.45
C GLU A 35 -17.08 11.60 2.41
N PRO A 36 -17.57 10.36 2.58
CA PRO A 36 -18.49 9.78 1.64
C PRO A 36 -19.77 10.62 1.67
N ALA A 37 -19.93 11.50 0.67
CA ALA A 37 -21.14 12.26 0.46
C ALA A 37 -22.18 11.34 -0.16
N PHE A 38 -23.33 11.20 0.49
CA PHE A 38 -24.47 10.51 -0.10
C PHE A 38 -25.02 11.35 -1.24
N ALA A 39 -24.89 10.87 -2.47
CA ALA A 39 -25.59 11.45 -3.61
C ALA A 39 -27.04 10.98 -3.58
N GLU A 40 -28.00 11.90 -3.60
CA GLU A 40 -29.41 11.59 -3.69
C GLU A 40 -29.71 10.93 -5.05
N VAL A 41 -30.12 9.66 -5.02
CA VAL A 41 -30.46 8.90 -6.23
C VAL A 41 -31.92 9.17 -6.57
N GLN A 42 -32.14 9.98 -7.61
CA GLN A 42 -33.44 10.08 -8.26
C GLN A 42 -33.66 8.82 -9.11
N ILE A 43 -34.64 8.00 -8.75
CA ILE A 43 -35.03 6.82 -9.52
C ILE A 43 -35.93 7.30 -10.67
N SER A 44 -35.35 7.59 -11.83
CA SER A 44 -36.10 7.63 -13.09
C SER A 44 -36.21 6.21 -13.67
N GLU A 45 -37.29 5.93 -14.40
CA GLU A 45 -37.48 4.66 -15.10
C GLU A 45 -36.24 4.31 -15.93
N GLN A 46 -35.62 3.19 -15.56
CA GLN A 46 -34.34 2.74 -16.07
C GLN A 46 -34.45 2.35 -17.55
N LEU A 47 -34.12 3.26 -18.46
CA LEU A 47 -33.65 2.87 -19.79
C LEU A 47 -32.28 2.22 -19.63
N ALA A 48 -32.17 0.96 -20.06
CA ALA A 48 -31.01 0.08 -19.87
C ALA A 48 -29.66 0.81 -19.93
N LEU A 49 -28.99 0.94 -18.78
CA LEU A 49 -27.66 1.53 -18.70
C LEU A 49 -26.62 0.57 -19.31
N PRO A 50 -25.64 1.08 -20.08
CA PRO A 50 -24.53 0.26 -20.56
C PRO A 50 -23.72 -0.27 -19.36
N ALA A 51 -23.23 -1.50 -19.48
CA ALA A 51 -22.51 -2.23 -18.44
C ALA A 51 -21.36 -1.40 -17.84
N PRO A 52 -21.06 -1.55 -16.54
CA PRO A 52 -19.96 -0.83 -15.91
C PRO A 52 -18.64 -1.17 -16.63
N THR A 53 -18.01 -0.16 -17.21
CA THR A 53 -16.64 -0.27 -17.72
C THR A 53 -15.74 -0.63 -16.54
N ILE A 54 -15.32 -1.89 -16.46
CA ILE A 54 -14.24 -2.29 -15.56
C ILE A 54 -13.03 -1.47 -15.98
N ALA A 55 -12.60 -0.56 -15.11
CA ALA A 55 -11.39 0.22 -15.30
C ALA A 55 -10.26 -0.74 -15.65
N ALA A 56 -9.62 -0.52 -16.81
CA ALA A 56 -8.50 -1.33 -17.26
C ALA A 56 -7.49 -1.42 -16.12
N ARG A 57 -7.13 -2.65 -15.74
CA ARG A 57 -6.11 -2.90 -14.70
C ARG A 57 -4.87 -2.12 -15.12
N SER A 58 -4.55 -1.06 -14.39
CA SER A 58 -3.29 -0.37 -14.59
C SER A 58 -2.20 -1.40 -14.35
N ASN A 59 -1.27 -1.54 -15.30
CA ASN A 59 -0.09 -2.40 -15.18
C ASN A 59 0.80 -1.84 -14.08
N SER A 60 0.42 -2.07 -12.84
CA SER A 60 1.04 -1.49 -11.66
C SER A 60 2.34 -2.20 -11.42
N VAL A 61 3.43 -1.52 -11.74
CA VAL A 61 4.77 -1.97 -11.44
C VAL A 61 5.11 -1.59 -10.00
N ILE A 62 5.51 -2.56 -9.18
CA ILE A 62 5.97 -2.39 -7.81
C ILE A 62 7.50 -2.40 -7.83
N GLY A 63 8.11 -1.33 -7.32
CA GLY A 63 9.56 -1.23 -7.12
C GLY A 63 9.98 -1.79 -5.76
N ILE A 64 10.96 -2.67 -5.75
CA ILE A 64 11.55 -3.30 -4.56
C ILE A 64 13.03 -2.90 -4.52
N GLU A 65 13.46 -2.27 -3.43
CA GLU A 65 14.86 -1.91 -3.20
C GLU A 65 15.51 -2.93 -2.25
N LEU A 66 16.61 -3.54 -2.69
CA LEU A 66 17.34 -4.52 -1.90
C LEU A 66 18.48 -3.85 -1.09
N PRO A 67 18.94 -4.45 0.02
CA PRO A 67 20.05 -3.93 0.83
C PRO A 67 21.38 -3.79 0.05
N SER A 68 21.51 -4.53 -1.06
CA SER A 68 22.62 -4.45 -2.01
C SER A 68 22.56 -3.21 -2.91
N GLY A 69 21.55 -2.35 -2.78
CA GLY A 69 21.32 -1.16 -3.61
C GLY A 69 20.66 -1.45 -4.97
N ILE A 70 20.28 -2.70 -5.21
CA ILE A 70 19.64 -3.14 -6.47
C ILE A 70 18.14 -2.84 -6.40
N LYS A 71 17.60 -2.27 -7.49
CA LYS A 71 16.16 -1.99 -7.64
C LYS A 71 15.53 -3.01 -8.59
N VAL A 72 14.48 -3.67 -8.14
CA VAL A 72 13.72 -4.67 -8.91
C VAL A 72 12.31 -4.13 -9.12
N SER A 73 11.89 -3.99 -10.38
CA SER A 73 10.54 -3.58 -10.74
C SER A 73 9.75 -4.79 -11.22
N VAL A 74 8.60 -5.06 -10.60
CA VAL A 74 7.74 -6.22 -10.92
C VAL A 74 6.31 -5.81 -11.18
N ASP A 75 5.69 -6.42 -12.20
CA ASP A 75 4.27 -6.27 -12.49
C ASP A 75 3.41 -7.20 -11.61
N ALA A 76 2.11 -6.91 -11.50
CA ALA A 76 1.14 -7.67 -10.72
C ALA A 76 0.93 -9.13 -11.18
N THR A 77 1.43 -9.51 -12.37
CA THR A 77 1.34 -10.87 -12.91
C THR A 77 2.53 -11.76 -12.58
N VAL A 78 3.55 -11.26 -11.86
CA VAL A 78 4.76 -12.03 -11.57
C VAL A 78 4.48 -13.17 -10.58
N ASP A 79 5.05 -14.34 -10.83
CA ASP A 79 4.99 -15.49 -9.92
C ASP A 79 5.87 -15.26 -8.67
N ALA A 80 5.33 -15.61 -7.51
CA ALA A 80 5.99 -15.36 -6.23
C ALA A 80 7.22 -16.25 -6.00
N ASP A 81 7.21 -17.51 -6.47
CA ASP A 81 8.33 -18.44 -6.32
C ASP A 81 9.49 -18.01 -7.24
N ALA A 82 9.18 -17.62 -8.48
CA ALA A 82 10.14 -17.07 -9.41
C ALA A 82 10.80 -15.78 -8.87
N LEU A 83 10.00 -14.86 -8.32
CA LEU A 83 10.52 -13.63 -7.72
C LEU A 83 11.42 -13.92 -6.51
N SER A 84 11.03 -14.87 -5.66
CA SER A 84 11.82 -15.29 -4.50
C SER A 84 13.21 -15.82 -4.89
N ARG A 85 13.29 -16.64 -5.94
CA ARG A 85 14.57 -17.16 -6.47
C ARG A 85 15.49 -16.05 -6.95
N VAL A 86 14.95 -15.07 -7.69
CA VAL A 86 15.73 -13.94 -8.23
C VAL A 86 16.23 -13.06 -7.08
N ILE A 87 15.37 -12.73 -6.12
CA ILE A 87 15.78 -11.95 -4.93
C ILE A 87 16.86 -12.70 -4.13
N GLY A 88 16.73 -14.02 -3.96
CA GLY A 88 17.72 -14.85 -3.26
C GLY A 88 19.11 -14.85 -3.91
N VAL A 89 19.19 -14.72 -5.25
CA VAL A 89 20.46 -14.58 -5.97
C VAL A 89 21.02 -13.16 -5.86
N LEU A 90 20.17 -12.13 -5.94
CA LEU A 90 20.58 -10.71 -5.88
C LEU A 90 20.95 -10.21 -4.47
N ALA A 91 20.50 -10.92 -3.43
CA ALA A 91 20.80 -10.61 -2.03
C ALA A 91 22.06 -11.32 -1.49
N ARG A 92 22.77 -12.07 -2.36
CA ARG A 92 24.04 -12.74 -2.05
C ARG A 92 25.22 -11.78 -2.21
#